data_AF-A0A318QCE8-F1
#
_entry.id   AF-A0A318QCE8-F1
#
_cell.length_a   1.000
_cell.length_b   1.000
_cell.length_c   1.000
_cell.angle_alpha   90.00
_cell.angle_beta   90.00
_cell.angle_gamma   90.00
#
_symmetry.space_group_name_H-M   'P 1'
#
loop_
_entity.id
_entity.type
_entity.pdbx_description
1 polymer ?
#
loop_
_entity_poly.entity_id
_entity_poly.type
_entity_poly.pdbx_seq_one_letter_code
_entity_poly.pdbx_strand_id
1 'polypeptide(L)'
;MRDFYRIGAKTFSILCISVSISGCVTDQSGNTAQTGTEPGVHTTRNHVVAGLASLIGGESFGSSIGNMLDNMDRKALARKQQQLLMAQGDNRTVTWQSDHSAMRATITTSNTRQEEKSIRIVRNANVAAPGSIHAIGARYQVTSAAPVYLSPSTSATVAMTLPTQSTIMVVGQLTGQNWMLVSQQGRAVGYVTASALHPMTAASRHAASSGTFDLDAAPSAPASKTVSSTVNASVTCRDLKTVATDKGKSSTATETACRSPQGVWELN
;
A
#
# COMPACT_ATOMS: atom_id res chain seq x y z
N MET A 1 2.48 -33.46 -71.65
CA MET A 1 2.70 -32.13 -72.26
C MET A 1 2.22 -31.11 -71.25
N ARG A 2 3.10 -30.60 -70.39
CA ARG A 2 3.69 -29.24 -70.48
C ARG A 2 2.61 -28.18 -70.73
N ASP A 3 2.26 -27.37 -69.72
CA ASP A 3 2.66 -25.95 -69.69
C ASP A 3 2.18 -25.17 -68.44
N PHE A 4 3.19 -24.57 -67.79
CA PHE A 4 3.32 -23.26 -67.13
C PHE A 4 2.18 -22.57 -66.33
N TYR A 5 2.45 -22.45 -65.02
CA TYR A 5 2.75 -21.21 -64.27
C TYR A 5 1.94 -19.94 -64.60
N ARG A 6 1.13 -19.47 -63.64
CA ARG A 6 1.02 -18.03 -63.32
C ARG A 6 0.57 -17.79 -61.89
N ILE A 7 1.52 -17.32 -61.08
CA ILE A 7 1.35 -16.78 -59.74
C ILE A 7 0.73 -15.39 -59.87
N GLY A 8 -0.45 -15.20 -59.28
CA GLY A 8 -1.07 -13.89 -59.08
C GLY A 8 -1.04 -13.54 -57.60
N ALA A 9 0.02 -12.86 -57.16
CA ALA A 9 0.10 -12.27 -55.82
C ALA A 9 -0.90 -11.11 -55.73
N LYS A 10 -1.99 -11.30 -54.97
CA LYS A 10 -2.87 -10.20 -54.56
C LYS A 10 -2.38 -9.66 -53.24
N THR A 11 -1.69 -8.53 -53.32
CA THR A 11 -1.30 -7.65 -52.21
C THR A 11 -2.57 -7.17 -51.51
N PHE A 12 -2.87 -7.70 -50.32
CA PHE A 12 -3.88 -7.13 -49.42
C PHE A 12 -3.19 -6.07 -48.55
N SER A 13 -3.30 -4.81 -48.95
CA SER A 13 -3.00 -3.67 -48.09
C SER A 13 -4.09 -3.59 -47.01
N ILE A 14 -3.75 -4.03 -45.79
CA ILE A 14 -4.56 -3.79 -44.59
C ILE A 14 -4.26 -2.35 -44.15
N LEU A 15 -5.19 -1.45 -44.45
CA LEU A 15 -5.21 -0.08 -43.97
C LEU A 15 -5.66 -0.10 -42.49
N CYS A 16 -4.72 -0.05 -41.55
CA CYS A 16 -5.02 0.18 -40.14
C CYS A 16 -5.49 1.63 -39.95
N ILE A 17 -6.82 1.83 -39.95
CA ILE A 17 -7.44 3.08 -39.51
C ILE A 17 -7.47 3.07 -37.98
N SER A 18 -6.48 3.73 -37.37
CA SER A 18 -6.47 4.03 -35.94
C SER A 18 -7.42 5.20 -35.67
N VAL A 19 -8.64 4.91 -35.19
CA VAL A 19 -9.56 5.92 -34.66
C VAL A 19 -9.19 6.19 -33.20
N SER A 20 -8.49 7.29 -32.96
CA SER A 20 -8.22 7.83 -31.63
C SER A 20 -9.48 8.52 -31.10
N ILE A 21 -10.28 7.84 -30.27
CA ILE A 21 -11.40 8.47 -29.57
C ILE A 21 -10.85 9.15 -28.31
N SER A 22 -10.29 10.35 -28.45
CA SER A 22 -10.07 11.26 -27.32
C SER A 22 -11.37 12.04 -27.07
N GLY A 23 -12.29 11.42 -26.33
CA GLY A 23 -13.45 12.11 -25.77
C GLY A 23 -13.17 12.52 -24.33
N CYS A 24 -12.67 13.73 -24.10
CA CYS A 24 -12.84 14.40 -22.81
C CYS A 24 -14.28 14.91 -22.74
N VAL A 25 -15.13 14.22 -22.00
CA VAL A 25 -16.46 14.72 -21.66
C VAL A 25 -16.26 15.84 -20.64
N THR A 26 -16.60 17.06 -21.04
CA THR A 26 -16.68 18.22 -20.13
C THR A 26 -18.10 18.22 -19.57
N ASP A 27 -18.28 17.97 -18.28
CA ASP A 27 -19.56 18.17 -17.61
C ASP A 27 -19.48 19.47 -16.79
N GLN A 28 -20.24 20.47 -17.25
CA GLN A 28 -20.58 21.67 -16.50
C GLN A 28 -21.77 21.33 -15.59
N SER A 29 -21.46 20.97 -14.35
CA SER A 29 -22.45 20.97 -13.27
C SER A 29 -21.74 21.38 -11.99
N GLY A 30 -22.04 22.59 -11.53
CA GLY A 30 -21.58 23.09 -10.25
C GLY A 30 -22.15 22.24 -9.12
N ASN A 31 -21.37 21.26 -8.69
CA ASN A 31 -21.32 20.70 -7.34
C ASN A 31 -20.10 19.77 -7.30
N THR A 32 -19.26 19.94 -6.28
CA THR A 32 -18.00 19.23 -6.01
C THR A 32 -18.06 17.72 -6.28
N ALA A 33 -17.54 17.27 -7.43
CA ALA A 33 -17.22 15.88 -7.76
C ALA A 33 -15.74 15.64 -7.38
N GLN A 34 -15.36 14.71 -6.49
CA GLN A 34 -15.49 13.25 -6.60
C GLN A 34 -15.24 12.71 -8.01
N THR A 35 -13.99 12.40 -8.32
CA THR A 35 -13.53 11.41 -9.32
C THR A 35 -11.99 11.35 -9.20
N GLY A 36 -11.28 10.22 -9.28
CA GLY A 36 -11.60 9.02 -10.04
C GLY A 36 -11.70 7.73 -9.22
N THR A 37 -12.44 6.82 -9.81
CA THR A 37 -12.71 5.45 -9.42
C THR A 37 -11.46 4.57 -9.55
N GLU A 38 -10.89 4.22 -8.40
CA GLU A 38 -10.33 2.89 -8.15
C GLU A 38 -11.23 2.24 -7.07
N PRO A 39 -11.20 0.92 -6.83
CA PRO A 39 -12.13 0.23 -5.91
C PRO A 39 -12.01 0.82 -4.50
N GLY A 40 -12.91 1.77 -4.19
CA GLY A 40 -12.72 2.74 -3.13
C GLY A 40 -13.31 2.28 -1.81
N VAL A 41 -12.51 2.38 -0.75
CA VAL A 41 -13.03 2.58 0.60
C VAL A 41 -13.05 4.06 0.89
N HIS A 42 -14.23 4.54 1.27
CA HIS A 42 -14.45 5.89 1.76
C HIS A 42 -13.93 5.99 3.19
N THR A 43 -12.98 6.89 3.43
CA THR A 43 -12.62 7.29 4.79
C THR A 43 -13.59 8.39 5.22
N THR A 44 -14.49 8.09 6.14
CA THR A 44 -15.22 9.10 6.91
C THR A 44 -14.66 9.14 8.32
N ARG A 45 -14.82 10.28 9.00
CA ARG A 45 -14.27 10.61 10.35
C ARG A 45 -14.44 9.56 11.45
N ASN A 46 -15.25 8.52 11.22
CA ASN A 46 -15.14 7.23 11.88
C ASN A 46 -15.15 6.15 10.79
N HIS A 47 -14.16 5.25 10.78
CA HIS A 47 -14.14 3.91 10.16
C HIS A 47 -13.40 3.64 8.82
N VAL A 48 -12.71 2.49 8.88
CA VAL A 48 -12.50 1.42 7.87
C VAL A 48 -11.31 1.56 6.91
N VAL A 49 -10.42 0.59 7.07
CA VAL A 49 -9.32 0.19 6.18
C VAL A 49 -9.87 -0.74 5.10
N ALA A 50 -9.79 -0.32 3.83
CA ALA A 50 -9.45 -1.19 2.70
C ALA A 50 -8.95 -0.33 1.53
N GLY A 51 -8.22 -0.93 0.60
CA GLY A 51 -7.70 -0.25 -0.59
C GLY A 51 -6.31 0.34 -0.37
N LEU A 52 -5.36 -0.16 -1.15
CA LEU A 52 -3.99 0.34 -1.24
C LEU A 52 -4.02 1.76 -1.82
N ALA A 53 -4.09 2.77 -0.95
CA ALA A 53 -3.80 4.14 -1.31
C ALA A 53 -3.09 4.80 -0.12
N SER A 54 -1.96 5.42 -0.40
CA SER A 54 -1.19 6.24 0.53
C SER A 54 -2.06 7.28 1.24
N LEU A 55 -2.34 7.09 2.54
CA LEU A 55 -3.13 8.00 3.38
C LEU A 55 -2.27 8.76 4.40
N ILE A 56 -1.10 9.25 3.96
CA ILE A 56 -0.72 10.60 4.43
C ILE A 56 -1.62 11.46 3.57
N GLY A 57 -2.79 11.78 4.11
CA GLY A 57 -3.78 12.59 3.44
C GLY A 57 -3.10 13.83 2.91
N GLY A 58 -3.21 14.10 1.61
CA GLY A 58 -2.71 15.32 0.99
C GLY A 58 -3.40 16.60 1.48
N GLU A 59 -4.06 16.54 2.64
CA GLU A 59 -4.97 17.56 3.14
C GLU A 59 -4.53 18.16 4.48
N SER A 60 -3.77 17.44 5.31
CA SER A 60 -3.31 17.93 6.62
C SER A 60 -1.85 18.35 6.55
N PHE A 61 -1.55 19.39 5.77
CA PHE A 61 -0.41 20.23 6.11
C PHE A 61 -0.93 21.24 7.12
N GLY A 62 -0.19 21.48 8.21
CA GLY A 62 -0.52 22.58 9.12
C GLY A 62 -0.86 23.86 8.33
N SER A 63 -1.87 24.61 8.75
CA SER A 63 -2.48 25.72 7.97
C SER A 63 -1.45 26.69 7.38
N SER A 64 -0.35 26.93 8.09
CA SER A 64 0.77 27.76 7.63
C SER A 64 1.48 27.22 6.38
N ILE A 65 1.76 25.92 6.30
CA ILE A 65 2.37 25.29 5.11
C ILE A 65 1.29 25.07 4.04
N GLY A 66 0.08 24.65 4.44
CA GLY A 66 -1.01 24.37 3.52
C GLY A 66 -1.41 25.58 2.66
N ASN A 67 -1.36 26.80 3.22
CA ASN A 67 -1.66 28.03 2.50
C ASN A 67 -0.56 28.46 1.51
N MET A 68 0.64 27.88 1.62
CA MET A 68 1.72 28.13 0.67
C MET A 68 1.56 27.21 -0.55
N LEU A 69 1.22 25.94 -0.33
CA LEU A 69 1.23 24.92 -1.36
C LEU A 69 -0.05 24.92 -2.20
N ASP A 70 0.10 24.86 -3.53
CA ASP A 70 -1.02 24.55 -4.41
C ASP A 70 -1.38 23.03 -4.39
N ASN A 71 -2.45 22.66 -5.08
CA ASN A 71 -2.93 21.28 -5.07
C ASN A 71 -1.93 20.26 -5.67
N MET A 72 -1.10 20.66 -6.62
CA MET A 72 -0.08 19.78 -7.21
C MET A 72 1.12 19.64 -6.27
N ASP A 73 1.55 20.74 -5.67
CA ASP A 73 2.60 20.79 -4.66
C ASP A 73 2.26 19.93 -3.44
N ARG A 74 1.02 20.06 -2.92
CA ARG A 74 0.53 19.24 -1.78
C ARG A 74 0.62 17.75 -2.08
N LYS A 75 0.18 17.31 -3.26
CA LYS A 75 0.23 15.91 -3.69
C LYS A 75 1.67 15.42 -3.88
N ALA A 76 2.53 16.23 -4.48
CA ALA A 76 3.95 15.90 -4.67
C ALA A 76 4.67 15.76 -3.32
N LEU A 77 4.44 16.71 -2.41
CA LEU A 77 5.04 16.70 -1.08
C LEU A 77 4.56 15.52 -0.23
N ALA A 78 3.26 15.23 -0.23
CA ALA A 78 2.71 14.07 0.48
C ALA A 78 3.32 12.74 -0.01
N ARG A 79 3.52 12.60 -1.34
CA ARG A 79 4.23 11.44 -1.90
C ARG A 79 5.68 11.35 -1.41
N LYS A 80 6.37 12.48 -1.27
CA LYS A 80 7.74 12.52 -0.72
C LYS A 80 7.80 12.17 0.77
N GLN A 81 6.85 12.65 1.57
CA GLN A 81 6.73 12.26 2.98
C GLN A 81 6.51 10.74 3.11
N GLN A 82 5.62 10.15 2.30
CA GLN A 82 5.41 8.70 2.27
C GLN A 82 6.70 7.93 1.93
N GLN A 83 7.41 8.37 0.89
CA GLN A 83 8.70 7.75 0.50
C GLN A 83 9.70 7.77 1.66
N LEU A 84 9.78 8.89 2.39
CA LEU A 84 10.67 9.03 3.53
C LEU A 84 10.26 8.12 4.70
N LEU A 85 8.97 8.04 5.02
CA LEU A 85 8.46 7.19 6.10
C LEU A 85 8.64 5.71 5.81
N MET A 86 8.57 5.31 4.55
CA MET A 86 8.91 3.95 4.14
C MET A 86 10.38 3.61 4.36
N ALA A 87 11.28 4.61 4.36
CA ALA A 87 12.66 4.42 4.78
C ALA A 87 12.73 4.23 6.30
N GLN A 88 13.48 3.24 6.77
CA GLN A 88 13.57 2.95 8.20
C GLN A 88 14.48 3.97 8.92
N GLY A 89 14.12 4.33 10.15
CA GLY A 89 14.94 5.10 11.08
C GLY A 89 14.65 6.60 11.21
N ASP A 90 15.28 7.20 12.22
CA ASP A 90 15.29 8.63 12.51
C ASP A 90 16.45 9.35 11.80
N ASN A 91 16.39 10.69 11.80
CA ASN A 91 17.38 11.58 11.19
C ASN A 91 17.54 11.38 9.68
N ARG A 92 16.54 10.79 9.02
CA ARG A 92 16.49 10.70 7.56
C ARG A 92 15.93 12.00 7.04
N THR A 93 16.66 12.65 6.14
CA THR A 93 16.25 13.91 5.53
C THR A 93 16.14 13.76 4.03
N VAL A 94 15.07 14.30 3.45
CA VAL A 94 14.90 14.44 2.01
C VAL A 94 14.51 15.87 1.68
N THR A 95 15.05 16.37 0.58
CA THR A 95 14.63 17.64 0.00
C THR A 95 13.72 17.38 -1.19
N TRP A 96 12.64 18.13 -1.27
CA TRP A 96 11.74 18.19 -2.40
C TRP A 96 11.74 19.61 -2.97
N GLN A 97 11.65 19.70 -4.28
CA GLN A 97 11.45 20.94 -5.01
C GLN A 97 10.31 20.71 -6.01
N SER A 98 9.45 21.72 -6.12
CA SER A 98 8.38 21.73 -7.10
C SER A 98 8.94 21.81 -8.53
N ASP A 99 8.31 21.12 -9.46
CA ASP A 99 8.62 21.17 -10.89
C ASP A 99 7.87 22.30 -11.63
N HIS A 100 6.86 22.90 -10.99
CA HIS A 100 6.00 23.93 -11.59
C HIS A 100 5.90 25.22 -10.76
N SER A 101 6.40 25.24 -9.52
CA SER A 101 6.42 26.42 -8.65
C SER A 101 7.81 26.67 -8.04
N ALA A 102 7.96 27.78 -7.29
CA ALA A 102 9.21 28.09 -6.58
C ALA A 102 9.34 27.34 -5.24
N MET A 103 8.39 26.46 -4.92
CA MET A 103 8.32 25.75 -3.65
C MET A 103 9.47 24.79 -3.46
N ARG A 104 10.00 24.78 -2.25
CA ARG A 104 10.95 23.77 -1.76
C ARG A 104 10.53 23.32 -0.37
N ALA A 105 10.82 22.07 -0.04
CA ALA A 105 10.67 21.58 1.32
C ALA A 105 11.82 20.66 1.72
N THR A 106 12.16 20.69 3.00
CA THR A 106 13.01 19.70 3.65
C THR A 106 12.17 18.93 4.66
N ILE A 107 12.17 17.61 4.54
CA ILE A 107 11.42 16.70 5.42
C ILE A 107 12.42 15.87 6.20
N THR A 108 12.29 15.83 7.52
CA THR A 108 13.16 15.06 8.41
C THR A 108 12.35 14.15 9.33
N THR A 109 12.78 12.89 9.47
CA THR A 109 12.19 11.94 10.43
C THR A 109 12.82 12.04 11.81
N SER A 110 12.02 11.84 12.85
CA SER A 110 12.49 11.75 14.24
C SER A 110 11.53 10.96 15.11
N ASN A 111 11.95 10.61 16.33
CA ASN A 111 11.10 10.07 17.39
C ASN A 111 10.33 8.81 16.96
N THR A 112 11.04 7.85 16.35
CA THR A 112 10.47 6.53 16.05
C THR A 112 10.19 5.77 17.35
N ARG A 113 8.94 5.37 17.55
CA ARG A 113 8.47 4.69 18.78
C ARG A 113 7.35 3.71 18.48
N GLN A 114 7.05 2.84 19.44
CA GLN A 114 5.84 2.02 19.41
C GLN A 114 4.76 2.67 20.25
N GLU A 115 3.52 2.69 19.74
CA GLU A 115 2.33 3.14 20.48
C GLU A 115 1.27 2.05 20.45
N GLU A 116 0.57 1.86 21.57
CA GLU A 116 -0.57 0.93 21.62
C GLU A 116 -1.83 1.59 21.07
N LYS A 117 -2.46 0.97 20.07
CA LYS A 117 -3.70 1.44 19.44
C LYS A 117 -4.68 0.29 19.21
N SER A 118 -5.97 0.60 19.35
CA SER A 118 -7.04 -0.30 18.94
C SER A 118 -7.24 -0.20 17.43
N ILE A 119 -6.94 -1.27 16.70
CA ILE A 119 -7.07 -1.33 15.24
C ILE A 119 -8.17 -2.30 14.82
N ARG A 120 -8.79 -2.04 13.66
CA ARG A 120 -9.78 -2.93 13.06
C ARG A 120 -9.12 -3.78 11.98
N ILE A 121 -9.21 -5.10 12.11
CA ILE A 121 -8.73 -6.06 11.12
C ILE A 121 -9.92 -6.75 10.48
N VAL A 122 -9.94 -6.77 9.14
CA VAL A 122 -10.90 -7.56 8.35
C VAL A 122 -10.31 -8.94 8.12
N ARG A 123 -11.06 -10.00 8.44
CA ARG A 123 -10.64 -11.40 8.30
C ARG A 123 -11.71 -12.24 7.63
N ASN A 124 -11.31 -13.36 7.05
CA ASN A 124 -12.27 -14.40 6.68
C ASN A 124 -12.95 -14.95 7.95
N ALA A 125 -14.25 -15.23 7.89
CA ALA A 125 -15.05 -15.57 9.07
C ALA A 125 -14.55 -16.82 9.80
N ASN A 126 -13.99 -17.77 9.06
CA ASN A 126 -13.41 -19.02 9.55
C ASN A 126 -12.00 -18.87 10.15
N VAL A 127 -11.33 -17.74 9.96
CA VAL A 127 -10.03 -17.44 10.57
C VAL A 127 -10.28 -16.97 12.00
N ALA A 128 -9.65 -17.55 13.01
CA ALA A 128 -9.79 -17.11 14.40
C ALA A 128 -9.45 -15.62 14.56
N ALA A 129 -10.12 -14.94 15.50
CA ALA A 129 -9.80 -13.55 15.80
C ALA A 129 -8.37 -13.47 16.39
N PRO A 130 -7.53 -12.52 15.92
CA PRO A 130 -6.20 -12.35 16.47
C PRO A 130 -6.27 -11.81 17.90
N GLY A 131 -5.32 -12.20 18.74
CA GLY A 131 -5.06 -11.53 20.02
C GLY A 131 -4.35 -10.20 19.82
N SER A 132 -3.60 -9.75 20.84
CA SER A 132 -2.73 -8.58 20.69
C SER A 132 -1.63 -8.84 19.66
N ILE A 133 -1.31 -7.82 18.86
CA ILE A 133 -0.29 -7.94 17.80
C ILE A 133 0.72 -6.77 17.83
N HIS A 134 1.91 -7.02 17.31
CA HIS A 134 2.79 -5.98 16.78
C HIS A 134 2.45 -5.79 15.30
N ALA A 135 1.90 -4.63 14.95
CA ALA A 135 1.52 -4.32 13.57
C ALA A 135 2.79 -4.13 12.72
N ILE A 136 2.84 -4.84 11.59
CA ILE A 136 4.02 -4.84 10.70
C ILE A 136 3.66 -4.21 9.35
N GLY A 137 2.60 -4.70 8.70
CA GLY A 137 2.19 -4.23 7.38
C GLY A 137 3.33 -4.22 6.37
N ALA A 138 3.95 -5.38 6.14
CA ALA A 138 5.08 -5.48 5.21
C ALA A 138 5.05 -6.77 4.41
N ARG A 139 5.69 -6.73 3.24
CA ARG A 139 5.91 -7.92 2.43
C ARG A 139 7.02 -8.78 3.03
N TYR A 140 6.75 -10.07 3.11
CA TYR A 140 7.70 -11.10 3.53
C TYR A 140 7.86 -12.12 2.40
N GLN A 141 9.05 -12.68 2.31
CA GLN A 141 9.34 -13.81 1.46
C GLN A 141 9.24 -15.09 2.27
N VAL A 142 8.59 -16.10 1.70
CA VAL A 142 8.48 -17.43 2.26
C VAL A 142 9.77 -18.20 1.97
N THR A 143 10.55 -18.54 2.99
CA THR A 143 11.85 -19.22 2.83
C THR A 143 11.74 -20.74 2.77
N SER A 144 10.65 -21.30 3.26
CA SER A 144 10.30 -22.71 3.14
C SER A 144 8.79 -22.87 2.99
N ALA A 145 8.34 -23.88 2.24
CA ALA A 145 6.92 -24.14 2.03
C ALA A 145 6.20 -24.24 3.38
N ALA A 146 5.17 -23.41 3.57
CA ALA A 146 4.60 -23.17 4.89
C ALA A 146 3.07 -23.22 4.88
N PRO A 147 2.44 -24.04 5.75
CA PRO A 147 0.99 -24.03 5.91
C PRO A 147 0.52 -22.73 6.58
N VAL A 148 -0.59 -22.20 6.08
CA VAL A 148 -1.35 -21.11 6.69
C VAL A 148 -2.53 -21.73 7.41
N TYR A 149 -2.60 -21.53 8.72
CA TYR A 149 -3.61 -22.11 9.58
C TYR A 149 -4.75 -21.14 9.86
N LEU A 150 -5.97 -21.67 10.07
CA LEU A 150 -7.12 -20.85 10.45
C LEU A 150 -7.04 -20.32 11.90
N SER A 151 -6.19 -20.91 12.75
CA SER A 151 -5.89 -20.46 14.11
C SER A 151 -4.38 -20.50 14.35
N PRO A 152 -3.82 -19.75 15.33
CA PRO A 152 -2.39 -19.77 15.65
C PRO A 152 -1.99 -21.06 16.41
N SER A 153 -2.19 -22.21 15.77
CA SER A 153 -1.84 -23.54 16.28
C SER A 153 -1.53 -24.48 15.11
N THR A 154 -0.52 -25.33 15.27
CA THR A 154 -0.17 -26.37 14.27
C THR A 154 -1.19 -27.52 14.21
N SER A 155 -2.09 -27.64 15.20
CA SER A 155 -3.21 -28.57 15.18
C SER A 155 -4.48 -28.02 14.50
N ALA A 156 -4.46 -26.75 14.10
CA ALA A 156 -5.61 -26.13 13.45
C ALA A 156 -5.75 -26.57 11.99
N THR A 157 -6.94 -26.35 11.42
CA THR A 157 -7.18 -26.57 10.00
C THR A 157 -6.28 -25.68 9.15
N VAL A 158 -5.63 -26.29 8.15
CA VAL A 158 -4.83 -25.58 7.15
C VAL A 158 -5.77 -24.95 6.13
N ALA A 159 -5.68 -23.63 5.96
CA ALA A 159 -6.42 -22.86 4.97
C ALA A 159 -5.81 -23.03 3.57
N MET A 160 -4.47 -22.95 3.49
CA MET A 160 -3.68 -23.10 2.27
C MET A 160 -2.22 -23.39 2.62
N THR A 161 -1.42 -23.74 1.62
CA THR A 161 0.03 -23.87 1.75
C THR A 161 0.72 -22.84 0.86
N LEU A 162 1.62 -22.06 1.45
CA LEU A 162 2.42 -21.08 0.72
C LEU A 162 3.63 -21.77 0.08
N PRO A 163 3.87 -21.57 -1.22
CA PRO A 163 5.08 -22.07 -1.87
C PRO A 163 6.34 -21.39 -1.35
N THR A 164 7.47 -22.10 -1.36
CA THR A 164 8.79 -21.49 -1.13
C THR A 164 9.05 -20.37 -2.16
N GLN A 165 9.81 -19.36 -1.76
CA GLN A 165 10.11 -18.11 -2.49
C GLN A 165 8.91 -17.18 -2.72
N SER A 166 7.68 -17.58 -2.41
CA SER A 166 6.52 -16.71 -2.57
C SER A 166 6.60 -15.43 -1.74
N THR A 167 5.90 -14.40 -2.20
CA THR A 167 5.74 -13.15 -1.47
C THR A 167 4.34 -13.06 -0.87
N ILE A 168 4.26 -12.63 0.39
CA ILE A 168 3.01 -12.46 1.11
C ILE A 168 3.00 -11.13 1.86
N MET A 169 1.81 -10.60 2.16
CA MET A 169 1.66 -9.49 3.07
C MET A 169 1.46 -10.00 4.51
N VAL A 170 2.26 -9.49 5.44
CA VAL A 170 2.13 -9.75 6.88
C VAL A 170 1.49 -8.55 7.54
N VAL A 171 0.35 -8.77 8.18
CA VAL A 171 -0.40 -7.76 8.94
C VAL A 171 0.34 -7.43 10.23
N GLY A 172 0.76 -8.45 10.96
CA GLY A 172 1.48 -8.31 12.21
C GLY A 172 1.85 -9.64 12.84
N GLN A 173 2.69 -9.57 13.87
CA GLN A 173 3.07 -10.73 14.68
C GLN A 173 2.29 -10.73 15.99
N LEU A 174 1.81 -11.90 16.42
CA LEU A 174 1.10 -12.02 17.70
C LEU A 174 2.07 -11.76 18.85
N THR A 175 1.67 -10.91 19.79
CA THR A 175 2.50 -10.55 20.95
C THR A 175 2.81 -11.79 21.80
N GLY A 176 4.11 -12.01 22.06
CA GLY A 176 4.59 -13.17 22.82
C GLY A 176 4.49 -14.51 22.08
N GLN A 177 4.17 -14.53 20.79
CA GLN A 177 4.00 -15.75 20.00
C GLN A 177 4.80 -15.71 18.69
N ASN A 178 5.13 -16.90 18.17
CA ASN A 178 5.86 -17.05 16.91
C ASN A 178 4.92 -17.13 15.68
N TRP A 179 3.75 -16.50 15.77
CA TRP A 179 2.71 -16.52 14.74
C TRP A 179 2.59 -15.16 14.07
N MET A 180 2.61 -15.17 12.74
CA MET A 180 2.36 -14.00 11.90
C MET A 180 0.99 -14.13 11.24
N LEU A 181 0.18 -13.09 11.39
CA LEU A 181 -1.09 -12.95 10.70
C LEU A 181 -0.83 -12.46 9.28
N VAL A 182 -1.28 -13.24 8.29
CA VAL A 182 -1.06 -12.94 6.87
C VAL A 182 -2.36 -12.50 6.20
N SER A 183 -2.24 -11.60 5.22
CA SER A 183 -3.36 -11.12 4.44
C SER A 183 -3.22 -11.45 2.96
N GLN A 184 -4.39 -11.60 2.32
CA GLN A 184 -4.56 -11.63 0.88
C GLN A 184 -5.58 -10.53 0.54
N GLN A 185 -5.19 -9.61 -0.35
CA GLN A 185 -6.03 -8.50 -0.82
C GLN A 185 -6.59 -7.67 0.35
N GLY A 186 -5.76 -7.43 1.38
CA GLY A 186 -6.11 -6.67 2.58
C GLY A 186 -6.99 -7.38 3.60
N ARG A 187 -7.35 -8.66 3.37
CA ARG A 187 -8.14 -9.49 4.29
C ARG A 187 -7.25 -10.54 4.94
N ALA A 188 -7.33 -10.71 6.25
CA ALA A 188 -6.59 -11.74 6.94
C ALA A 188 -7.12 -13.14 6.57
N VAL A 189 -6.21 -14.00 6.09
CA VAL A 189 -6.53 -15.35 5.58
C VAL A 189 -6.00 -16.47 6.48
N GLY A 190 -5.14 -16.15 7.45
CA GLY A 190 -4.71 -17.10 8.47
C GLY A 190 -3.39 -16.75 9.12
N TYR A 191 -2.79 -17.74 9.77
CA TYR A 191 -1.59 -17.62 10.58
C TYR A 191 -0.50 -18.53 10.04
N VAL A 192 0.73 -18.02 9.98
CA VAL A 192 1.92 -18.78 9.60
C VAL A 192 3.02 -18.57 10.62
N THR A 193 3.92 -19.53 10.79
CA THR A 193 5.03 -19.43 11.74
C THR A 193 6.08 -18.45 11.22
N ALA A 194 6.58 -17.53 12.07
CA ALA A 194 7.52 -16.50 11.64
C ALA A 194 8.85 -17.07 11.11
N SER A 195 9.27 -18.25 11.56
CA SER A 195 10.50 -18.91 11.12
C SER A 195 10.51 -19.29 9.63
N ALA A 196 9.34 -19.40 8.99
CA ALA A 196 9.21 -19.67 7.57
C ALA A 196 9.26 -18.40 6.70
N LEU A 197 9.42 -17.23 7.32
CA LEU A 197 9.31 -15.94 6.66
C LEU A 197 10.55 -15.09 6.86
N HIS A 198 10.94 -14.33 5.85
CA HIS A 198 11.98 -13.31 5.93
C HIS A 198 11.43 -11.96 5.46
N PRO A 199 11.69 -10.85 6.18
CA PRO A 199 11.25 -9.52 5.76
C PRO A 199 11.85 -9.17 4.39
N MET A 200 11.01 -8.71 3.45
CA MET A 200 11.53 -8.17 2.19
C MET A 200 11.95 -6.73 2.37
N THR A 201 13.22 -6.43 2.07
CA THR A 201 13.70 -5.05 2.05
C THR A 201 13.16 -4.30 0.83
N ALA A 202 13.18 -2.97 0.88
CA ALA A 202 12.77 -2.12 -0.25
C ALA A 202 13.58 -2.39 -1.54
N ALA A 203 14.84 -2.81 -1.41
CA ALA A 203 15.69 -3.18 -2.54
C ALA A 203 15.21 -4.46 -3.22
N SER A 204 14.75 -5.45 -2.45
CA SER A 204 14.22 -6.72 -2.97
C SER A 204 12.85 -6.57 -3.65
N ARG A 205 12.10 -5.48 -3.38
CA ARG A 205 10.80 -5.19 -4.01
C ARG A 205 10.90 -4.82 -5.49
N HIS A 206 12.02 -4.26 -5.95
CA HIS A 206 12.24 -3.90 -7.36
C HIS A 206 12.80 -5.05 -8.20
N ALA A 207 13.43 -6.06 -7.57
CA ALA A 207 14.01 -7.22 -8.26
C ALA A 207 13.00 -8.36 -8.48
N ALA A 208 11.86 -8.35 -7.79
CA ALA A 208 10.79 -9.33 -7.95
C ALA A 208 9.93 -8.98 -9.19
N SER A 209 10.48 -9.10 -10.41
CA SER A 209 9.68 -9.05 -11.64
C SER A 209 9.53 -10.45 -12.25
N SER A 210 8.27 -10.82 -12.50
CA SER A 210 7.79 -11.94 -13.34
C SER A 210 8.37 -13.34 -13.04
N GLY A 211 7.77 -14.06 -12.09
CA GLY A 211 8.01 -15.51 -11.89
C GLY A 211 7.72 -16.03 -10.49
N THR A 212 7.71 -15.14 -9.49
CA THR A 212 7.46 -15.49 -8.09
C THR A 212 5.97 -15.44 -7.78
N PHE A 213 5.42 -16.46 -7.11
CA PHE A 213 4.03 -16.45 -6.64
C PHE A 213 3.84 -15.29 -5.63
N ASP A 214 2.93 -14.37 -5.94
CA ASP A 214 2.43 -13.33 -5.01
C ASP A 214 1.01 -13.73 -4.59
N LEU A 215 0.81 -13.89 -3.29
CA LEU A 215 -0.48 -14.27 -2.72
C LEU A 215 -1.59 -13.26 -3.08
N ASP A 216 -1.27 -11.96 -3.16
CA ASP A 216 -2.25 -10.92 -3.52
C ASP A 216 -2.66 -10.98 -4.99
N ALA A 217 -1.78 -11.51 -5.85
CA ALA A 217 -2.02 -11.68 -7.29
C ALA A 217 -2.68 -13.03 -7.63
N ALA A 218 -2.65 -14.00 -6.71
CA ALA A 218 -3.32 -15.28 -6.89
C ALA A 218 -4.85 -15.10 -6.92
N PRO A 219 -5.60 -15.93 -7.67
CA PRO A 219 -7.05 -15.94 -7.61
C PRO A 219 -7.50 -16.09 -6.15
N SER A 220 -8.29 -15.13 -5.67
CA SER A 220 -8.83 -15.22 -4.32
C SER A 220 -9.70 -16.46 -4.22
N ALA A 221 -9.61 -17.19 -3.10
CA ALA A 221 -10.58 -18.22 -2.77
C ALA A 221 -12.00 -17.62 -2.89
N PRO A 222 -13.03 -18.40 -3.28
CA PRO A 222 -14.39 -17.90 -3.46
C PRO A 222 -14.81 -17.07 -2.26
N ALA A 223 -15.47 -15.94 -2.53
CA ALA A 223 -15.79 -14.88 -1.58
C ALA A 223 -16.28 -15.46 -0.24
N SER A 224 -15.34 -15.62 0.69
CA SER A 224 -15.64 -16.13 2.02
C SER A 224 -16.30 -14.98 2.78
N LYS A 225 -17.32 -15.30 3.60
CA LYS A 225 -17.90 -14.29 4.50
C LYS A 225 -16.78 -13.64 5.30
N THR A 226 -16.76 -12.32 5.36
CA THR A 226 -15.75 -11.58 6.13
C THR A 226 -16.34 -10.98 7.38
N VAL A 227 -15.53 -10.91 8.43
CA VAL A 227 -15.89 -10.27 9.69
C VAL A 227 -14.79 -9.31 10.10
N SER A 228 -15.14 -8.33 10.93
CA SER A 228 -14.18 -7.39 11.49
C SER A 228 -13.88 -7.74 12.95
N SER A 229 -12.63 -7.60 13.35
CA SER A 229 -12.20 -7.76 14.73
C SER A 229 -11.42 -6.51 15.15
N THR A 230 -11.77 -5.97 16.31
CA THR A 230 -10.98 -4.90 16.95
C THR A 230 -9.93 -5.57 17.82
N VAL A 231 -8.67 -5.21 17.63
CA VAL A 231 -7.55 -5.76 18.39
C VAL A 231 -6.64 -4.67 18.91
N ASN A 232 -6.04 -4.92 20.07
CA ASN A 232 -4.95 -4.09 20.59
C ASN A 232 -3.70 -4.37 19.77
N ALA A 233 -3.08 -3.31 19.25
CA ALA A 233 -1.88 -3.44 18.46
C ALA A 233 -0.83 -2.39 18.84
N SER A 234 0.40 -2.86 18.96
CA SER A 234 1.58 -2.01 19.01
C SER A 234 1.90 -1.56 17.58
N VAL A 235 1.77 -0.27 17.29
CA VAL A 235 2.03 0.33 15.97
C VAL A 235 3.28 1.21 16.02
N THR A 236 4.06 1.20 14.94
CA THR A 236 5.24 2.06 14.84
C THR A 236 4.82 3.47 14.41
N CYS A 237 5.09 4.45 15.26
CA CYS A 237 4.88 5.86 14.99
C CYS A 237 6.20 6.61 14.88
N ARG A 238 6.19 7.73 14.17
CA ARG A 238 7.35 8.56 13.89
C ARG A 238 6.90 9.98 13.58
N ASP A 239 7.71 10.95 13.98
CA ASP A 239 7.44 12.35 13.70
C ASP A 239 8.11 12.78 12.38
N LEU A 240 7.42 13.66 11.67
CA LEU A 240 7.87 14.31 10.44
C LEU A 240 7.95 15.80 10.67
N LYS A 241 9.17 16.34 10.63
CA LYS A 241 9.39 17.78 10.56
C LYS A 241 9.50 18.20 9.10
N THR A 242 8.60 19.07 8.66
CA THR A 242 8.61 19.64 7.31
C THR A 242 8.91 21.12 7.40
N VAL A 243 9.95 21.58 6.71
CA VAL A 243 10.27 23.00 6.52
C VAL A 243 10.01 23.34 5.06
N ALA A 244 8.93 24.08 4.78
CA ALA A 244 8.57 24.53 3.44
C ALA A 244 9.02 25.98 3.22
N THR A 245 9.48 26.30 2.02
CA THR A 245 9.96 27.64 1.63
C THR A 245 9.39 28.04 0.28
N ASP A 246 8.80 29.23 0.21
CA ASP A 246 8.38 29.90 -1.03
C ASP A 246 8.96 31.32 -1.08
N LYS A 247 9.64 31.66 -2.19
CA LYS A 247 10.16 33.02 -2.43
C LYS A 247 10.86 33.66 -1.22
N GLY A 248 11.63 32.85 -0.47
CA GLY A 248 12.37 33.30 0.72
C GLY A 248 11.59 33.32 2.04
N LYS A 249 10.28 33.06 2.03
CA LYS A 249 9.46 32.86 3.24
C LYS A 249 9.43 31.38 3.59
N SER A 250 9.61 31.04 4.86
CA SER A 250 9.60 29.65 5.33
C SER A 250 8.53 29.40 6.39
N SER A 251 7.97 28.21 6.39
CA SER A 251 7.09 27.69 7.45
C SER A 251 7.52 26.30 7.85
N THR A 252 7.30 25.95 9.13
CA THR A 252 7.64 24.65 9.69
C THR A 252 6.40 24.01 10.30
N ALA A 253 6.22 22.72 10.05
CA ALA A 253 5.21 21.88 10.70
C ALA A 253 5.86 20.59 11.19
N THR A 254 5.37 20.08 12.32
CA THR A 254 5.73 18.77 12.85
C THR A 254 4.46 17.96 12.99
N GLU A 255 4.44 16.77 12.39
CA GLU A 255 3.28 15.87 12.36
C GLU A 255 3.72 14.49 12.82
N THR A 256 2.84 13.74 13.49
CA THR A 256 3.09 12.34 13.84
C THR A 256 2.44 11.45 12.79
N ALA A 257 3.19 10.51 12.24
CA ALA A 257 2.71 9.46 11.35
C ALA A 257 2.83 8.10 12.05
N CYS A 258 1.80 7.27 11.94
CA CYS A 258 1.79 5.90 12.45
C CYS A 258 1.59 4.91 11.32
N ARG A 259 2.29 3.78 11.38
CA ARG A 259 2.22 2.73 10.38
C ARG A 259 1.01 1.82 10.65
N SER A 260 0.15 1.72 9.65
CA SER A 260 -1.02 0.86 9.69
C SER A 260 -0.67 -0.62 9.49
N PRO A 261 -1.57 -1.54 9.84
CA PRO A 261 -1.36 -2.98 9.64
C PRO A 261 -1.25 -3.39 8.16
N GLN A 262 -1.61 -2.51 7.23
CA GLN A 262 -1.46 -2.74 5.79
C GLN A 262 -0.17 -2.11 5.23
N GLY A 263 0.65 -1.49 6.08
CA GLY A 263 1.94 -0.94 5.72
C GLY A 263 1.93 0.50 5.22
N VAL A 264 0.76 1.14 5.24
CA VAL A 264 0.59 2.55 4.90
C VAL A 264 0.89 3.39 6.14
N TRP A 265 1.58 4.51 5.97
CA TRP A 265 1.71 5.48 7.05
C TRP A 265 0.54 6.46 7.00
N GLU A 266 -0.06 6.70 8.16
CA GLU A 266 -1.22 7.56 8.36
C GLU A 266 -0.83 8.68 9.34
N LEU A 267 -1.19 9.92 9.03
CA LEU A 267 -1.00 11.03 9.96
C LEU A 267 -2.03 10.95 11.10
N ASN A 268 -1.59 11.31 12.31
CA ASN A 268 -2.39 11.27 13.54
C ASN A 268 -2.70 12.66 14.07
#